data_AF-A0A4R6JCG4-F1
#
_entry.id   AF-A0A4R6JCG4-F1
#
_cell.length_a   1.000
_cell.length_b   1.000
_cell.length_c   1.000
_cell.angle_alpha   90.00
_cell.angle_beta   90.00
_cell.angle_gamma   90.00
#
_symmetry.space_group_name_H-M   'P 1'
#
loop_
_entity.id
_entity.type
_entity.pdbx_description
1 polymer ?
#
loop_
_entity_poly.entity_id
_entity_poly.type
_entity_poly.pdbx_seq_one_letter_code
_entity_poly.pdbx_strand_id
1 'polypeptide(L)'
;MSAVESTPGARPRSRRRLILLLIAGLALVLVGGAAAVLAGRDDGPAARFERAAAAFHKAYTPAARALDDSLAQAADGFADPSFAAVTVEANRAGDAFADYGAAIRAIPFPAAAQPAAKDLAEVADFGRTLMTNTANSFGAGTAKSLVEQYRPQAESALAAAEKALRAALDD
;
A
#
# COMPACT_ATOMS: atom_id res chain seq x y z
N MET A 1 -35.55 52.32 18.93
CA MET A 1 -34.91 51.64 17.77
C MET A 1 -33.44 51.49 18.11
N SER A 2 -33.04 50.30 18.58
CA SER A 2 -31.67 50.01 19.00
C SER A 2 -31.07 49.04 17.99
N ALA A 3 -30.17 49.52 17.15
CA ALA A 3 -29.41 48.70 16.23
C ALA A 3 -28.13 48.23 16.94
N VAL A 4 -28.12 46.95 17.31
CA VAL A 4 -26.92 46.21 17.72
C VAL A 4 -26.37 45.57 16.45
N GLU A 5 -25.38 46.20 15.81
CA GLU A 5 -24.59 45.53 14.78
C GLU A 5 -23.38 44.86 15.43
N SER A 6 -23.34 43.54 15.28
CA SER A 6 -22.36 42.65 15.87
C SER A 6 -21.15 42.51 14.95
N THR A 7 -19.96 42.58 15.57
CA THR A 7 -18.65 42.25 15.01
C THR A 7 -18.60 40.85 14.37
N PRO A 8 -17.61 40.60 13.47
CA PRO A 8 -17.68 39.59 12.42
C PRO A 8 -17.38 38.16 12.91
N GLY A 9 -18.17 37.22 12.41
CA GLY A 9 -18.04 35.78 12.66
C GLY A 9 -16.70 35.22 12.17
N ALA A 10 -15.82 34.92 13.12
CA ALA A 10 -14.64 34.09 12.92
C ALA A 10 -15.05 32.59 12.88
N ARG A 11 -15.02 32.03 11.66
CA ARG A 11 -14.66 30.65 11.19
C ARG A 11 -15.11 29.40 12.00
N PRO A 12 -15.26 28.26 11.29
CA PRO A 12 -14.20 27.27 11.47
C PRO A 12 -13.76 26.57 10.17
N ARG A 13 -12.61 27.00 9.62
CA ARG A 13 -11.74 26.21 8.72
C ARG A 13 -10.91 25.18 9.51
N SER A 14 -11.47 24.57 10.56
CA SER A 14 -10.70 23.71 11.49
C SER A 14 -11.00 22.21 11.37
N ARG A 15 -11.96 21.77 10.55
CA ARG A 15 -12.26 20.33 10.40
C ARG A 15 -11.27 19.58 9.48
N ARG A 16 -10.72 20.25 8.47
CA ARG A 16 -9.77 19.60 7.52
C ARG A 16 -8.39 19.29 8.12
N ARG A 17 -7.95 20.05 9.13
CA ARG A 17 -6.66 19.78 9.80
C ARG A 17 -6.74 18.67 10.84
N LEU A 18 -7.93 18.40 11.39
CA LEU A 18 -8.13 17.35 12.39
C LEU A 18 -8.06 15.94 11.79
N ILE A 19 -8.53 15.76 10.55
CA ILE A 19 -8.49 14.46 9.85
C ILE A 19 -7.06 14.09 9.44
N LEU A 20 -6.25 15.07 9.03
CA LEU A 20 -4.84 14.83 8.69
C LEU A 20 -3.99 14.46 9.92
N LEU A 21 -4.34 14.95 11.11
CA LEU A 21 -3.64 14.58 12.34
C LEU A 21 -4.01 13.18 12.85
N LEU A 22 -5.20 12.67 12.53
CA LEU A 22 -5.59 11.28 12.84
C LEU A 22 -4.85 10.25 11.97
N ILE A 23 -4.55 10.59 10.71
CA ILE A 23 -3.74 9.73 9.83
C ILE A 23 -2.27 9.79 10.23
N ALA A 24 -1.76 10.94 10.66
CA ALA A 24 -0.38 11.08 11.16
C ALA A 24 -0.17 10.43 12.54
N GLY A 25 -1.18 10.40 13.40
CA GLY A 25 -1.11 9.78 14.74
C GLY A 25 -1.09 8.25 14.72
N LEU A 26 -1.64 7.62 13.68
CA LEU A 26 -1.64 6.16 13.55
C LEU A 26 -0.29 5.61 13.02
N ALA A 27 0.54 6.47 12.41
CA ALA A 27 1.86 6.07 11.92
C ALA A 27 2.93 5.98 13.02
N LEU A 28 2.73 6.62 14.18
CA LEU A 28 3.79 6.69 15.21
C LEU A 28 3.73 5.57 16.27
N VAL A 29 2.63 4.81 16.37
CA VAL A 29 2.48 3.75 17.37
C VAL A 29 3.00 2.39 16.88
N LEU A 30 3.22 2.20 15.57
CA LEU A 30 3.67 0.91 15.01
C LEU A 30 5.20 0.70 15.05
N VAL A 31 5.99 1.70 15.43
CA VAL A 31 7.46 1.59 15.45
C VAL A 31 8.01 1.15 16.82
N GLY A 32 7.22 1.18 17.90
CA GLY A 32 7.73 1.03 19.26
C GLY A 32 7.52 -0.32 19.96
N GLY A 33 6.73 -1.24 19.41
CA GLY A 33 6.23 -2.41 20.16
C GLY A 33 7.04 -3.71 20.06
N ALA A 34 7.91 -3.87 19.05
CA ALA A 34 8.49 -5.18 18.72
C ALA A 34 10.02 -5.18 18.60
N ALA A 35 10.72 -4.26 19.27
CA ALA A 35 12.18 -4.25 19.35
C ALA A 35 12.72 -5.02 20.58
N ALA A 36 11.97 -6.00 21.09
CA ALA A 36 12.42 -6.84 22.18
C ALA A 36 13.03 -8.14 21.63
N VAL A 37 14.37 -8.14 21.57
CA VAL A 37 15.26 -9.30 21.69
C VAL A 37 15.02 -10.43 20.69
N LEU A 38 15.99 -10.70 19.82
CA LEU A 38 16.46 -12.06 19.45
C LEU A 38 17.49 -11.98 18.31
N ALA A 39 18.72 -11.57 18.64
CA ALA A 39 19.86 -11.95 17.83
C ALA A 39 20.21 -13.41 18.17
N GLY A 40 19.86 -14.35 17.29
CA GLY A 40 20.41 -15.72 17.33
C GLY A 40 19.44 -16.91 17.40
N ARG A 41 18.14 -16.76 17.15
CA ARG A 41 17.23 -17.91 16.92
C ARG A 41 16.79 -17.90 15.47
N ASP A 42 16.63 -19.10 14.88
CA ASP A 42 15.88 -19.26 13.63
C ASP A 42 14.66 -18.35 13.66
N ASP A 43 14.65 -17.35 12.79
CA ASP A 43 13.58 -16.37 12.76
C ASP A 43 12.27 -17.13 12.53
N GLY A 44 11.41 -17.19 13.54
CA GLY A 44 10.13 -17.88 13.43
C GLY A 44 9.30 -17.36 12.25
N PRO A 45 8.23 -18.05 11.85
CA PRO A 45 7.38 -17.64 10.75
C PRO A 45 6.93 -16.17 10.86
N ALA A 46 6.65 -15.68 12.07
CA ALA A 46 6.34 -14.28 12.33
C ALA A 46 7.49 -13.31 11.95
N ALA A 47 8.72 -13.57 12.39
CA ALA A 47 9.86 -12.72 12.07
C ALA A 47 10.20 -12.73 10.56
N ARG A 48 10.04 -13.87 9.89
CA ARG A 48 10.20 -13.96 8.42
C ARG A 48 9.11 -13.18 7.69
N PHE A 49 7.86 -13.28 8.15
CA PHE A 49 6.73 -12.53 7.62
C PHE A 49 6.95 -11.02 7.76
N GLU A 50 7.30 -10.52 8.95
CA GLU A 50 7.50 -9.08 9.16
C GLU A 50 8.65 -8.52 8.30
N ARG A 51 9.71 -9.30 8.08
CA ARG A 51 10.77 -8.91 7.14
C ARG A 51 10.28 -8.86 5.69
N ALA A 52 9.47 -9.83 5.26
CA ALA A 52 8.89 -9.85 3.93
C ALA A 52 7.95 -8.63 3.73
N ALA A 53 7.10 -8.34 4.72
CA ALA A 53 6.23 -7.16 4.71
C ALA A 53 7.04 -5.86 4.67
N ALA A 54 8.06 -5.73 5.50
CA ALA A 54 8.92 -4.55 5.51
C ALA A 54 9.66 -4.37 4.17
N ALA A 55 10.15 -5.46 3.57
CA ALA A 55 10.79 -5.43 2.26
C ALA A 55 9.80 -4.99 1.16
N PHE A 56 8.58 -5.54 1.17
CA PHE A 56 7.50 -5.14 0.28
C PHE A 56 7.21 -3.65 0.40
N HIS A 57 6.89 -3.14 1.59
CA HIS A 57 6.52 -1.73 1.79
C HIS A 57 7.66 -0.78 1.41
N LYS A 58 8.91 -1.18 1.66
CA LYS A 58 10.11 -0.43 1.24
C LYS A 58 10.26 -0.35 -0.27
N ALA A 59 9.91 -1.41 -1.01
CA ALA A 59 9.99 -1.45 -2.47
C ALA A 59 8.77 -0.80 -3.14
N TYR A 60 7.56 -1.14 -2.66
CA TYR A 60 6.28 -0.73 -3.22
C TYR A 60 6.01 0.76 -3.03
N THR A 61 6.19 1.31 -1.82
CA THR A 61 5.84 2.72 -1.53
C THR A 61 6.48 3.73 -2.49
N PRO A 62 7.81 3.69 -2.75
CA PRO A 62 8.40 4.63 -3.70
C PRO A 62 7.97 4.35 -5.15
N ALA A 63 7.78 3.08 -5.55
CA ALA A 63 7.32 2.72 -6.89
C ALA A 63 5.88 3.21 -7.15
N ALA A 64 4.98 3.03 -6.18
CA ALA A 64 3.60 3.49 -6.27
C ALA A 64 3.51 5.03 -6.40
N ARG A 65 4.36 5.76 -5.66
CA ARG A 65 4.45 7.22 -5.78
C ARG A 65 5.00 7.66 -7.13
N ALA A 66 6.07 7.02 -7.61
CA ALA A 66 6.64 7.32 -8.92
C ALA A 66 5.66 7.00 -10.05
N LEU A 67 4.85 5.96 -9.89
CA LEU A 67 3.76 5.63 -10.81
C LEU A 67 2.68 6.73 -10.80
N ASP A 68 2.29 7.24 -9.63
CA ASP A 68 1.34 8.37 -9.53
C ASP A 68 1.87 9.62 -10.21
N ASP A 69 3.13 9.97 -9.97
CA ASP A 69 3.79 11.12 -10.61
C ASP A 69 3.85 10.95 -12.13
N SER A 70 4.18 9.74 -12.61
CA SER A 70 4.24 9.43 -14.04
C SER A 70 2.86 9.49 -14.70
N LEU A 71 1.82 8.98 -14.04
CA LEU A 71 0.44 9.05 -14.52
C LEU A 71 -0.10 10.49 -14.53
N ALA A 72 0.34 11.34 -13.60
CA ALA A 72 -0.03 12.75 -13.57
C ALA A 72 0.64 13.56 -14.69
N GLN A 73 1.84 13.15 -15.11
CA GLN A 73 2.62 13.81 -16.16
C GLN A 73 2.27 13.30 -17.57
N ALA A 74 1.78 12.07 -17.69
CA ALA A 74 1.51 11.49 -18.99
C ALA A 74 0.28 12.10 -19.66
N ALA A 75 0.43 12.50 -20.93
CA ALA A 75 -0.73 12.88 -21.74
C ALA A 75 -1.53 11.63 -22.10
N ASP A 76 -2.83 11.80 -22.38
CA ASP A 76 -3.75 10.71 -22.72
C ASP A 76 -3.46 10.03 -24.08
N GLY A 77 -2.29 10.28 -24.69
CA GLY A 77 -1.89 9.78 -26.01
C GLY A 77 -1.06 8.50 -25.99
N PHE A 78 -1.33 7.60 -26.95
CA PHE A 78 -0.66 6.29 -27.10
C PHE A 78 0.84 6.36 -27.45
N ALA A 79 1.32 7.50 -27.96
CA ALA A 79 2.69 7.69 -28.42
C ALA A 79 3.49 8.68 -27.55
N ASP A 80 3.01 8.95 -26.33
CA ASP A 80 3.71 9.86 -25.44
C ASP A 80 4.95 9.15 -24.85
N PRO A 81 6.18 9.65 -25.10
CA PRO A 81 7.38 9.13 -24.45
C PRO A 81 7.31 9.17 -22.92
N SER A 82 6.45 10.00 -22.33
CA SER A 82 6.21 9.99 -20.88
C SER A 82 5.50 8.72 -20.40
N PHE A 83 4.77 8.01 -21.26
CA PHE A 83 4.08 6.76 -20.90
C PHE A 83 5.07 5.63 -20.61
N ALA A 84 6.29 5.70 -21.16
CA ALA A 84 7.35 4.75 -20.83
C ALA A 84 7.66 4.73 -19.32
N ALA A 85 7.59 5.88 -18.65
CA ALA A 85 7.77 5.97 -17.20
C ALA A 85 6.63 5.25 -16.45
N VAL A 86 5.39 5.37 -16.91
CA VAL A 86 4.24 4.63 -16.35
C VAL A 86 4.48 3.12 -16.44
N THR A 87 4.92 2.61 -17.59
CA THR A 87 5.24 1.19 -17.76
C THR A 87 6.34 0.73 -16.81
N VAL A 88 7.43 1.50 -16.68
CA VAL A 88 8.55 1.17 -15.79
C VAL A 88 8.12 1.12 -14.33
N GLU A 89 7.43 2.15 -13.84
CA GLU A 89 7.05 2.22 -12.43
C GLU A 89 5.93 1.24 -12.08
N ALA A 90 5.02 0.97 -13.01
CA ALA A 90 4.03 -0.10 -12.86
C ALA A 90 4.71 -1.47 -12.76
N ASN A 91 5.66 -1.79 -13.65
CA ASN A 91 6.42 -3.04 -13.54
C ASN A 91 7.15 -3.15 -12.20
N ARG A 92 7.81 -2.08 -11.76
CA ARG A 92 8.50 -2.05 -10.46
C ARG A 92 7.57 -2.30 -9.28
N ALA A 93 6.37 -1.71 -9.29
CA ALA A 93 5.36 -1.98 -8.28
C ALA A 93 4.84 -3.43 -8.37
N GLY A 94 4.68 -3.96 -9.57
CA GLY A 94 4.29 -5.36 -9.83
C GLY A 94 5.33 -6.36 -9.33
N ASP A 95 6.61 -6.08 -9.52
CA ASP A 95 7.73 -6.89 -9.03
C ASP A 95 7.73 -6.95 -7.50
N ALA A 96 7.48 -5.82 -6.83
CA ALA A 96 7.36 -5.81 -5.37
C ALA A 96 6.25 -6.75 -4.88
N PHE A 97 5.09 -6.74 -5.54
CA PHE A 97 4.01 -7.69 -5.23
C PHE A 97 4.39 -9.15 -5.52
N ALA A 98 5.07 -9.41 -6.64
CA ALA A 98 5.53 -10.74 -7.02
C ALA A 98 6.51 -11.30 -5.98
N ASP A 99 7.52 -10.51 -5.61
CA ASP A 99 8.52 -10.86 -4.60
C ASP A 99 7.86 -11.10 -3.24
N TYR A 100 6.87 -10.28 -2.87
CA TYR A 100 6.16 -10.46 -1.62
C TYR A 100 5.37 -11.76 -1.59
N GLY A 101 4.56 -12.03 -2.62
CA GLY A 101 3.80 -13.28 -2.73
C GLY A 101 4.71 -14.52 -2.73
N ALA A 102 5.87 -14.45 -3.40
CA ALA A 102 6.86 -15.52 -3.37
C ALA A 102 7.47 -15.70 -1.97
N ALA A 103 7.81 -14.61 -1.28
CA ALA A 103 8.35 -14.64 0.07
C ALA A 103 7.35 -15.24 1.07
N ILE A 104 6.07 -14.88 0.99
CA ILE A 104 5.02 -15.45 1.85
C ILE A 104 4.92 -16.97 1.63
N ARG A 105 4.86 -17.43 0.38
CA ARG A 105 4.77 -18.88 0.07
C ARG A 105 5.99 -19.68 0.54
N ALA A 106 7.15 -19.05 0.64
CA ALA A 106 8.38 -19.70 1.09
C ALA A 106 8.44 -19.89 2.62
N ILE A 107 7.59 -19.22 3.39
CA ILE A 107 7.60 -19.31 4.86
C ILE A 107 6.82 -20.56 5.31
N PRO A 108 7.42 -21.45 6.13
CA PRO A 108 6.71 -22.57 6.72
C PRO A 108 5.83 -22.08 7.88
N PHE A 109 4.57 -21.79 7.59
CA PHE A 109 3.59 -21.34 8.58
C PHE A 109 2.97 -22.49 9.40
N PRO A 110 2.64 -22.26 10.68
CA PRO A 110 1.85 -23.21 11.46
C PRO A 110 0.47 -23.40 10.83
N ALA A 111 -0.16 -24.55 11.05
CA ALA A 111 -1.42 -24.92 10.41
C ALA A 111 -2.54 -23.87 10.62
N ALA A 112 -2.58 -23.22 11.79
CA ALA A 112 -3.55 -22.16 12.10
C ALA A 112 -3.38 -20.90 11.21
N ALA A 113 -2.16 -20.58 10.80
CA ALA A 113 -1.83 -19.39 10.00
C ALA A 113 -1.83 -19.65 8.48
N GLN A 114 -1.84 -20.92 8.04
CA GLN A 114 -1.80 -21.27 6.62
C GLN A 114 -2.93 -20.66 5.78
N PRO A 115 -4.20 -20.62 6.23
CA PRO A 115 -5.27 -19.96 5.47
C PRO A 115 -4.99 -18.47 5.26
N ALA A 116 -4.62 -17.74 6.31
CA ALA A 116 -4.32 -16.31 6.22
C ALA A 116 -3.09 -16.03 5.35
N ALA A 117 -2.06 -16.88 5.40
CA ALA A 117 -0.89 -16.77 4.54
C ALA A 117 -1.24 -17.00 3.06
N LYS A 118 -2.13 -17.95 2.77
CA LYS A 118 -2.64 -18.18 1.42
C LYS A 118 -3.42 -16.97 0.91
N ASP A 119 -4.34 -16.43 1.70
CA ASP A 119 -5.13 -15.25 1.33
C ASP A 119 -4.22 -14.05 1.05
N LEU A 120 -3.19 -13.83 1.88
CA LEU A 120 -2.21 -12.76 1.65
C LEU A 120 -1.45 -12.94 0.32
N ALA A 121 -1.02 -14.17 0.00
CA ALA A 121 -0.33 -14.46 -1.25
C ALA A 121 -1.24 -14.27 -2.48
N GLU A 122 -2.53 -14.60 -2.38
CA GLU A 122 -3.51 -14.35 -3.45
C GLU A 122 -3.77 -12.86 -3.66
N VAL A 123 -3.84 -12.07 -2.58
CA VAL A 123 -3.95 -10.61 -2.68
C VAL A 123 -2.69 -9.99 -3.29
N ALA A 124 -1.50 -10.52 -2.97
CA ALA A 124 -0.26 -10.09 -3.61
C ALA A 124 -0.28 -10.37 -5.13
N ASP A 125 -0.77 -11.54 -5.55
CA ASP A 125 -0.91 -11.86 -6.97
C ASP A 125 -1.93 -10.97 -7.68
N PHE A 126 -3.01 -10.58 -7.00
CA PHE A 126 -3.96 -9.60 -7.52
C PHE A 126 -3.27 -8.24 -7.74
N GLY A 127 -2.50 -7.75 -6.75
CA GLY A 127 -1.72 -6.53 -6.87
C GLY A 127 -0.73 -6.58 -8.05
N ARG A 128 -0.01 -7.70 -8.20
CA ARG A 128 0.89 -7.95 -9.35
C ARG A 128 0.13 -7.88 -10.68
N THR A 129 -1.03 -8.51 -10.76
CA THR A 129 -1.86 -8.55 -11.97
C THR A 129 -2.35 -7.16 -12.35
N LEU A 130 -2.80 -6.38 -11.36
CA LEU A 130 -3.19 -4.99 -11.57
C LEU A 130 -2.03 -4.19 -12.18
N MET A 131 -0.85 -4.24 -11.56
CA MET A 131 0.33 -3.51 -12.05
C MET A 131 0.78 -3.97 -13.45
N THR A 132 0.69 -5.26 -13.73
CA THR A 132 0.97 -5.82 -15.06
C THR A 132 0.00 -5.27 -16.11
N ASN A 133 -1.29 -5.17 -15.78
CA ASN A 133 -2.29 -4.59 -16.68
C ASN A 133 -2.09 -3.08 -16.88
N THR A 134 -1.70 -2.36 -15.83
CA THR A 134 -1.33 -0.95 -15.92
C THR A 134 -0.11 -0.75 -16.84
N ALA A 135 0.93 -1.57 -16.69
CA ALA A 135 2.14 -1.49 -17.51
C ALA A 135 1.88 -1.78 -19.00
N ASN A 136 0.94 -2.70 -19.27
CA ASN A 136 0.55 -3.12 -20.62
C ASN A 136 -0.66 -2.36 -21.19
N SER A 137 -1.09 -1.28 -20.53
CA SER A 137 -2.23 -0.49 -21.00
C SER A 137 -1.92 0.23 -22.31
N PHE A 138 -2.94 0.41 -23.15
CA PHE A 138 -2.84 1.12 -24.44
C PHE A 138 -2.86 2.65 -24.28
N GLY A 139 -2.25 3.19 -23.21
CA GLY A 139 -2.15 4.63 -22.96
C GLY A 139 -2.45 5.04 -21.52
N ALA A 140 -2.08 6.29 -21.20
CA ALA A 140 -2.14 6.85 -19.85
C ALA A 140 -3.57 6.87 -19.28
N GLY A 141 -4.59 7.18 -20.09
CA GLY A 141 -5.98 7.19 -19.65
C GLY A 141 -6.47 5.83 -19.15
N THR A 142 -6.16 4.74 -19.86
CA THR A 142 -6.51 3.37 -19.44
C THR A 142 -5.72 2.96 -18.20
N ALA A 143 -4.41 3.23 -18.17
CA ALA A 143 -3.56 2.94 -17.03
C ALA A 143 -4.04 3.64 -15.76
N LYS A 144 -4.39 4.92 -15.87
CA LYS A 144 -4.94 5.74 -14.78
C LYS A 144 -6.27 5.18 -14.29
N SER A 145 -7.19 4.85 -15.19
CA SER A 145 -8.48 4.27 -14.81
C SER A 145 -8.31 2.96 -14.03
N LEU A 146 -7.38 2.09 -14.44
CA LEU A 146 -7.10 0.84 -13.72
C LEU A 146 -6.58 1.12 -12.31
N VAL A 147 -5.59 2.00 -12.18
CA VAL A 147 -4.98 2.36 -10.90
C VAL A 147 -6.01 3.01 -9.97
N GLU A 148 -6.76 3.99 -10.46
CA GLU A 148 -7.78 4.70 -9.67
C GLU A 148 -8.89 3.75 -9.20
N GLN A 149 -9.32 2.83 -10.05
CA GLN A 149 -10.42 1.92 -9.73
C GLN A 149 -10.00 0.83 -8.75
N TYR A 150 -8.87 0.17 -8.99
CA TYR A 150 -8.57 -1.10 -8.32
C TYR A 150 -7.45 -1.02 -7.28
N ARG A 151 -6.52 -0.06 -7.36
CA ARG A 151 -5.39 0.02 -6.41
C ARG A 151 -5.84 0.24 -4.96
N PRO A 152 -6.80 1.14 -4.66
CA PRO A 152 -7.27 1.31 -3.27
C PRO A 152 -7.86 0.02 -2.69
N GLN A 153 -8.50 -0.80 -3.53
CA GLN A 153 -9.08 -2.08 -3.13
C GLN A 153 -7.97 -3.12 -2.87
N ALA A 154 -6.96 -3.17 -3.75
CA ALA A 154 -5.79 -4.03 -3.59
C ALA A 154 -5.04 -3.71 -2.28
N GLU A 155 -4.76 -2.43 -2.03
CA GLU A 155 -4.02 -1.99 -0.84
C GLU A 155 -4.80 -2.24 0.46
N SER A 156 -6.12 -2.00 0.44
CA SER A 156 -7.00 -2.30 1.57
C SER A 156 -7.05 -3.80 1.86
N ALA A 157 -7.21 -4.63 0.82
CA ALA A 157 -7.19 -6.09 0.96
C ALA A 157 -5.85 -6.59 1.47
N LEU A 158 -4.74 -6.01 1.01
CA LEU A 158 -3.39 -6.39 1.45
C LEU A 158 -3.21 -6.09 2.94
N ALA A 159 -3.57 -4.88 3.37
CA ALA A 159 -3.49 -4.50 4.79
C ALA A 159 -4.37 -5.39 5.68
N ALA A 160 -5.56 -5.76 5.21
CA ALA A 160 -6.44 -6.67 5.93
C ALA A 160 -5.85 -8.08 6.04
N ALA A 161 -5.29 -8.63 4.95
CA ALA A 161 -4.66 -9.94 4.93
C ALA A 161 -3.39 -9.99 5.80
N GLU A 162 -2.56 -8.95 5.76
CA GLU A 162 -1.40 -8.85 6.65
C GLU A 162 -1.82 -8.82 8.12
N LYS A 163 -2.87 -8.05 8.46
CA LYS A 163 -3.40 -8.01 9.83
C LYS A 163 -3.93 -9.38 10.28
N ALA A 164 -4.64 -10.09 9.40
CA ALA A 164 -5.16 -11.42 9.68
C ALA A 164 -4.02 -12.42 9.92
N LEU A 165 -2.97 -12.38 9.10
CA LEU A 165 -1.82 -13.25 9.27
C LEU A 165 -1.06 -12.95 10.57
N ARG A 166 -0.87 -11.68 10.94
CA ARG A 166 -0.29 -11.30 12.25
C ARG A 166 -1.09 -11.91 13.39
N ALA A 167 -2.41 -11.72 13.39
CA ALA A 167 -3.26 -12.27 14.44
C ALA A 167 -3.14 -13.80 14.53
N ALA A 168 -3.13 -14.50 13.41
CA ALA A 168 -2.99 -15.95 13.37
C ALA A 168 -1.59 -16.48 13.78
N LEU A 169 -0.59 -15.61 13.87
CA LEU A 169 0.76 -15.94 14.32
C LEU A 169 0.99 -15.64 15.80
N ASP A 170 0.12 -14.82 16.40
CA ASP A 170 0.15 -14.46 17.82
C ASP A 170 -0.72 -15.42 18.67
N ASP A 171 -1.60 -16.22 18.04
CA ASP A 171 -2.44 -17.27 18.62
C ASP A 171 -1.69 -18.62 18.81
#